data_AF-D5ADW7-F1
#
_entry.id   AF-D5ADW7-F1
#
_cell.length_a   1.000
_cell.length_b   1.000
_cell.length_c   1.000
_cell.angle_alpha   90.00
_cell.angle_beta   90.00
_cell.angle_gamma   90.00
#
_symmetry.space_group_name_H-M   'P 1'
#
loop_
_entity.id
_entity.type
_entity.pdbx_description
1 polymer ?
#
loop_
_entity_poly.entity_id
_entity_poly.type
_entity_poly.pdbx_seq_one_letter_code
_entity_poly.pdbx_strand_id
1 'polypeptide(L)'
;MDHGNAIYLPTVKDISVHKRHIYVEIGDNNNGNTIDADSGWFMASYPKQNQSFDIYVLTANSPGLNSVPTGSLNSIKQVVGDDARLSSSSESDTAGLDIEGWLSKMNVSDDDFVVMKMGFEHVTKEMIREMMIESGTGFMCLIDELFLQCSSSSSQDDYNEGLIEEVNGECMQFLQTLRDHGVFVHRW
;
A
#
# COMPACT_ATOMS: atom_id res chain seq x y z
N MET A 1 -13.69 14.37 3.31
CA MET A 1 -14.70 13.28 3.27
C MET A 1 -15.08 12.97 4.71
N ASP A 2 -16.33 12.60 4.97
CA ASP A 2 -16.87 12.40 6.31
C ASP A 2 -16.33 11.08 6.90
N HIS A 3 -15.34 11.15 7.81
CA HIS A 3 -14.67 9.98 8.42
C HIS A 3 -15.50 9.31 9.53
N GLY A 4 -16.79 9.66 9.67
CA GLY A 4 -17.57 9.41 10.87
C GLY A 4 -18.03 7.97 11.13
N ASN A 5 -17.83 6.99 10.22
CA ASN A 5 -18.41 5.64 10.37
C ASN A 5 -17.60 4.49 9.73
N ALA A 6 -16.30 4.65 9.48
CA ALA A 6 -15.48 3.53 9.03
C ALA A 6 -15.27 2.53 10.19
N ILE A 7 -15.63 1.25 9.97
CA ILE A 7 -15.30 0.14 10.86
C ILE A 7 -13.91 -0.36 10.46
N TYR A 8 -12.93 -0.25 11.35
CA TYR A 8 -11.59 -0.82 11.12
C TYR A 8 -11.53 -2.25 11.65
N LEU A 9 -10.71 -3.11 11.07
CA LEU A 9 -10.65 -4.53 11.48
C LEU A 9 -10.32 -4.71 12.98
N PRO A 10 -9.42 -3.91 13.60
CA PRO A 10 -9.17 -3.99 15.04
C PRO A 10 -10.33 -3.50 15.92
N THR A 11 -11.42 -2.99 15.35
CA THR A 11 -12.63 -2.70 16.15
C THR A 11 -13.56 -3.91 16.28
N VAL A 12 -13.36 -4.94 15.45
CA VAL A 12 -14.23 -6.13 15.37
C VAL A 12 -13.49 -7.46 15.55
N LYS A 13 -12.16 -7.48 15.42
CA LYS A 13 -11.30 -8.66 15.60
C LYS A 13 -10.20 -8.35 16.63
N ASP A 14 -9.87 -9.33 17.49
CA ASP A 14 -8.71 -9.23 18.38
C ASP A 14 -7.42 -9.40 17.55
N ILE A 15 -6.60 -8.35 17.49
CA ILE A 15 -5.35 -8.37 16.73
C ILE A 15 -4.16 -8.78 17.59
N SER A 16 -4.32 -8.88 18.92
CA SER A 16 -3.23 -9.27 19.84
C SER A 16 -2.77 -10.71 19.66
N VAL A 17 -3.53 -11.52 18.93
CA VAL A 17 -3.19 -12.90 18.57
C VAL A 17 -2.04 -13.00 17.55
N HIS A 18 -1.78 -11.93 16.79
CA HIS A 18 -0.71 -11.88 15.79
C HIS A 18 0.62 -11.53 16.47
N LYS A 19 1.72 -12.09 15.94
CA LYS A 19 3.05 -11.97 16.54
C LYS A 19 3.68 -10.59 16.33
N ARG A 20 3.33 -9.93 15.23
CA ARG A 20 3.86 -8.64 14.82
C ARG A 20 2.75 -7.86 14.10
N HIS A 21 2.78 -6.55 14.24
CA HIS A 21 1.84 -5.66 13.58
C HIS A 21 2.61 -4.73 12.67
N ILE A 22 2.21 -4.70 11.41
CA ILE A 22 2.92 -3.99 10.34
C ILE A 22 1.97 -2.98 9.73
N TYR A 23 2.44 -1.74 9.59
CA TYR A 23 1.82 -0.76 8.73
C TYR A 23 2.78 -0.42 7.61
N VAL A 24 2.31 -0.50 6.37
CA VAL A 24 3.09 -0.11 5.20
C VAL A 24 2.30 0.88 4.36
N GLU A 25 2.92 2.01 4.07
CA GLU A 25 2.37 3.03 3.19
C GLU A 25 3.20 3.14 1.92
N ILE A 26 2.53 2.99 0.79
CA ILE A 26 3.11 3.15 -0.53
C ILE A 26 2.72 4.54 -0.99
N GLY A 27 3.72 5.43 -1.00
CA GLY A 27 3.55 6.83 -1.41
C GLY A 27 4.17 7.11 -2.78
N ASP A 28 3.69 8.18 -3.39
CA ASP A 28 4.26 8.69 -4.64
C ASP A 28 5.45 9.65 -4.35
N ASN A 29 6.35 9.76 -5.32
CA ASN A 29 7.49 10.67 -5.28
C ASN A 29 7.21 11.89 -6.19
N ASN A 30 6.40 12.82 -5.68
CA ASN A 30 6.03 14.05 -6.37
C ASN A 30 7.13 15.12 -6.29
N ASN A 31 8.29 14.86 -6.92
CA ASN A 31 9.43 15.78 -7.18
C ASN A 31 10.76 15.47 -6.45
N GLY A 32 11.12 14.20 -6.30
CA GLY A 32 12.49 13.75 -6.04
C GLY A 32 13.00 13.88 -4.60
N ASN A 33 12.30 14.59 -3.70
CA ASN A 33 12.77 14.83 -2.32
C ASN A 33 11.71 14.64 -1.22
N THR A 34 10.44 14.42 -1.55
CA THR A 34 9.35 14.26 -0.56
C THR A 34 8.46 13.09 -0.96
N ILE A 35 8.36 12.11 -0.07
CA ILE A 35 7.39 11.02 -0.20
C ILE A 35 6.04 11.57 0.26
N ASP A 36 5.01 11.45 -0.57
CA ASP A 36 3.63 11.72 -0.15
C ASP A 36 3.07 10.52 0.62
N ALA A 37 3.70 10.22 1.76
CA ALA A 37 3.28 9.21 2.71
C ALA A 37 3.10 9.88 4.07
N ASP A 38 1.85 10.19 4.39
CA ASP A 38 1.47 10.74 5.68
C ASP A 38 0.89 9.62 6.57
N SER A 39 1.81 8.93 7.24
CA SER A 39 1.46 7.97 8.30
C SER A 39 0.88 8.65 9.55
N GLY A 40 0.77 9.99 9.57
CA GLY A 40 0.25 10.78 10.67
C GLY A 40 -1.18 10.43 11.04
N TRP A 41 -2.06 10.18 10.06
CA TRP A 41 -3.41 9.69 10.35
C TRP A 41 -3.39 8.32 11.03
N PHE A 42 -2.59 7.38 10.51
CA PHE A 42 -2.49 6.03 11.08
C PHE A 42 -1.96 6.11 12.52
N MET A 43 -1.01 7.02 12.78
CA MET A 43 -0.52 7.30 14.13
C MET A 43 -1.62 7.83 15.04
N ALA A 44 -2.40 8.80 14.58
CA ALA A 44 -3.36 9.54 15.40
C ALA A 44 -4.70 8.83 15.60
N SER A 45 -5.17 8.06 14.62
CA SER A 45 -6.59 7.68 14.53
C SER A 45 -6.84 6.18 14.38
N TYR A 46 -5.88 5.41 13.85
CA TYR A 46 -6.09 3.97 13.65
C TYR A 46 -6.16 3.23 15.01
N PRO A 47 -7.17 2.37 15.25
CA PRO A 47 -7.31 1.66 16.51
C PRO A 47 -6.30 0.51 16.60
N LYS A 48 -5.33 0.61 17.51
CA LYS A 48 -4.23 -0.36 17.61
C LYS A 48 -4.39 -1.41 18.69
N GLN A 49 -5.49 -1.41 19.46
CA GLN A 49 -5.67 -2.30 20.63
C GLN A 49 -4.45 -2.35 21.57
N ASN A 50 -3.82 -1.19 21.78
CA ASN A 50 -2.58 -1.06 22.57
C ASN A 50 -1.38 -1.89 22.06
N GLN A 51 -1.39 -2.29 20.78
CA GLN A 51 -0.26 -2.94 20.10
C GLN A 51 0.68 -1.91 19.46
N SER A 52 1.97 -2.26 19.41
CA SER A 52 2.97 -1.49 18.67
C SER A 52 3.01 -1.93 17.20
N PHE A 53 3.18 -0.99 16.28
CA PHE A 53 3.30 -1.28 14.86
C PHE A 53 4.71 -0.96 14.35
N ASP A 54 5.28 -1.86 13.54
CA ASP A 54 6.40 -1.55 12.66
C ASP A 54 5.87 -0.78 11.43
N ILE A 55 6.31 0.46 11.27
CA ILE A 55 5.77 1.39 10.25
C ILE A 55 6.79 1.54 9.13
N TYR A 56 6.39 1.24 7.90
CA TYR A 56 7.21 1.32 6.70
C TYR A 56 6.58 2.29 5.69
N VAL A 57 7.46 3.01 4.99
CA VAL A 57 7.08 3.85 3.86
C VAL A 57 7.89 3.42 2.64
N LEU A 58 7.21 3.09 1.55
CA LEU A 58 7.77 2.65 0.26
C LEU A 58 7.46 3.66 -0.83
N THR A 59 8.35 3.82 -1.81
CA THR A 59 8.19 4.74 -2.96
C THR A 59 8.37 4.03 -4.29
N ALA A 60 7.59 4.43 -5.30
CA ALA A 60 7.51 3.76 -6.60
C ALA A 60 8.61 4.15 -7.63
N ASN A 61 9.64 4.93 -7.27
CA ASN A 61 10.62 5.45 -8.23
C ASN A 61 12.06 4.95 -8.03
N SER A 62 12.24 3.72 -7.52
CA SER A 62 13.59 3.19 -7.30
C SER A 62 13.69 1.70 -7.66
N PRO A 63 14.46 1.35 -8.72
CA PRO A 63 14.74 -0.05 -9.02
C PRO A 63 15.60 -0.65 -7.90
N GLY A 64 15.09 -1.70 -7.26
CA GLY A 64 15.82 -2.47 -6.27
C GLY A 64 15.61 -1.98 -4.83
N LEU A 65 14.64 -2.58 -4.16
CA LEU A 65 14.52 -2.57 -2.71
C LEU A 65 15.68 -3.37 -2.09
N ASN A 66 16.88 -2.79 -2.08
CA ASN A 66 18.14 -3.47 -1.71
C ASN A 66 18.61 -3.14 -0.29
N SER A 67 17.87 -2.35 0.47
CA SER A 67 18.20 -1.98 1.85
C SER A 67 16.97 -2.09 2.75
N VAL A 68 16.83 -3.23 3.44
CA VAL A 68 15.92 -3.35 4.58
C VAL A 68 16.55 -2.60 5.76
N PRO A 69 15.90 -1.61 6.40
CA PRO A 69 16.43 -0.97 7.58
C PRO A 69 16.51 -1.98 8.74
N THR A 70 17.72 -2.44 9.03
CA THR A 70 18.05 -3.28 10.19
C THR A 70 18.16 -2.39 11.43
N GLY A 71 17.03 -2.01 12.00
CA GLY A 71 16.99 -1.32 13.29
C GLY A 71 15.57 -1.09 13.81
N SER A 72 15.29 -1.51 15.05
CA SER A 72 14.17 -0.98 15.85
C SER A 72 14.46 0.50 16.15
N LEU A 73 13.50 1.42 16.25
CA LEU A 73 12.81 1.77 17.50
C LEU A 73 11.88 2.97 17.21
N ASN A 74 10.56 2.83 17.37
CA ASN A 74 9.55 3.90 17.56
C ASN A 74 9.45 5.09 16.57
N SER A 75 10.13 5.08 15.43
CA SER A 75 10.07 6.15 14.41
C SER A 75 9.98 5.53 13.02
N ILE A 76 9.10 6.08 12.18
CA ILE A 76 8.84 5.70 10.77
C ILE A 76 10.11 5.17 10.08
N LYS A 77 10.10 3.91 9.63
CA LYS A 77 11.20 3.33 8.85
C LYS A 77 11.00 3.71 7.38
N GLN A 78 11.60 4.82 6.97
CA GLN A 78 11.62 5.22 5.57
C GLN A 78 12.59 4.30 4.81
N VAL A 79 12.09 3.52 3.85
CA VAL A 79 12.93 2.71 2.96
C VAL A 79 13.11 3.49 1.67
N VAL A 80 14.16 4.30 1.60
CA VAL A 80 14.53 5.03 0.37
C VAL A 80 15.62 4.23 -0.35
N GLY A 81 15.38 3.87 -1.61
CA GLY A 81 16.42 3.28 -2.45
C GLY A 81 17.46 4.34 -2.85
N ASP A 82 18.75 4.02 -2.71
CA ASP A 82 19.84 4.91 -3.11
C ASP A 82 19.89 5.13 -4.63
N ASP A 83 20.23 6.35 -5.05
CA ASP A 83 20.41 6.78 -6.45
C ASP A 83 21.61 6.08 -7.09
N ALA A 84 21.40 4.90 -7.67
CA ALA A 84 22.38 4.21 -8.50
C ALA A 84 22.13 4.54 -9.99
N ARG A 85 22.92 5.50 -10.48
CA ARG A 85 23.01 5.88 -11.90
C ARG A 85 23.19 4.67 -12.83
N LEU A 86 22.25 4.53 -13.78
CA LEU A 86 22.31 3.96 -15.14
C LEU A 86 22.86 2.52 -15.32
N SER A 87 22.00 1.63 -15.84
CA SER A 87 22.37 0.84 -17.01
C SER A 87 21.15 0.58 -17.90
N SER A 88 21.21 1.10 -19.11
CA SER A 88 20.27 0.86 -20.20
C SER A 88 20.28 -0.61 -20.64
N SER A 89 19.14 -1.28 -20.53
CA SER A 89 18.78 -2.37 -21.43
C SER A 89 17.28 -2.32 -21.69
N SER A 90 16.97 -2.16 -22.96
CA SER A 90 15.67 -2.24 -23.63
C SER A 90 14.71 -3.28 -23.03
N GLU A 91 13.61 -2.82 -22.47
CA GLU A 91 12.21 -2.95 -22.92
C GLU A 91 11.37 -2.24 -21.84
N SER A 92 10.19 -1.73 -22.21
CA SER A 92 9.40 -0.84 -21.37
C SER A 92 8.74 -1.59 -20.19
N ASP A 93 9.52 -1.92 -19.17
CA ASP A 93 9.00 -2.28 -17.87
C ASP A 93 9.04 -1.01 -17.01
N THR A 94 7.87 -0.39 -16.84
CA THR A 94 7.66 0.60 -15.78
C THR A 94 8.25 0.02 -14.50
N ALA A 95 9.18 0.72 -13.86
CA ALA A 95 9.80 0.32 -12.60
C ALA A 95 8.73 0.28 -11.50
N GLY A 96 7.92 -0.79 -11.48
CA GLY A 96 6.84 -0.99 -10.54
C GLY A 96 7.39 -1.36 -9.18
N LEU A 97 6.70 -0.93 -8.13
CA LEU A 97 7.02 -1.36 -6.78
C LEU A 97 6.76 -2.86 -6.63
N ASP A 98 7.81 -3.63 -6.34
CA ASP A 98 7.72 -5.07 -6.07
C ASP A 98 7.27 -5.32 -4.62
N ILE A 99 5.97 -5.19 -4.37
CA ILE A 99 5.34 -5.37 -3.05
C ILE A 99 5.53 -6.81 -2.55
N GLU A 100 5.37 -7.79 -3.43
CA GLU A 100 5.54 -9.22 -3.09
C GLU A 100 6.99 -9.50 -2.65
N GLY A 101 7.96 -9.01 -3.42
CA GLY A 101 9.37 -9.12 -3.05
C GLY A 101 9.70 -8.43 -1.74
N TRP A 102 9.08 -7.29 -1.44
CA TRP A 102 9.22 -6.62 -0.13
C TRP A 102 8.66 -7.47 1.02
N LEU A 103 7.43 -7.97 0.89
CA LEU A 103 6.80 -8.84 1.90
C LEU A 103 7.64 -10.08 2.17
N SER A 104 8.16 -10.71 1.11
CA SER A 104 9.06 -11.87 1.19
C SER A 104 10.38 -11.52 1.90
N LYS A 105 11.03 -10.42 1.53
CA LYS A 105 12.28 -9.96 2.18
C LYS A 105 12.09 -9.63 3.66
N MET A 106 10.92 -9.16 4.04
CA MET A 106 10.55 -8.87 5.44
C MET A 106 10.08 -10.11 6.21
N ASN A 107 10.06 -11.27 5.55
CA ASN A 107 9.56 -12.53 6.06
C ASN A 107 8.18 -12.35 6.69
N VAL A 108 7.28 -11.69 5.96
CA VAL A 108 5.88 -11.52 6.36
C VAL A 108 5.15 -12.84 6.15
N SER A 109 4.36 -13.24 7.13
CA SER A 109 3.52 -14.44 7.07
C SER A 109 2.11 -14.19 7.63
N ASP A 110 1.29 -15.22 7.61
CA ASP A 110 -0.07 -15.28 8.18
C ASP A 110 -0.14 -15.11 9.71
N ASP A 111 1.01 -15.16 10.39
CA ASP A 111 1.15 -14.87 11.82
C ASP A 111 1.28 -13.36 12.10
N ASP A 112 1.49 -12.54 11.08
CA ASP A 112 1.59 -11.09 11.17
C ASP A 112 0.23 -10.43 10.91
N PHE A 113 -0.01 -9.27 11.51
CA PHE A 113 -1.16 -8.43 11.21
C PHE A 113 -0.71 -7.27 10.32
N VAL A 114 -1.19 -7.19 9.09
CA VAL A 114 -0.68 -6.22 8.09
C VAL A 114 -1.75 -5.26 7.65
N VAL A 115 -1.46 -3.97 7.85
CA VAL A 115 -2.24 -2.85 7.32
C VAL A 115 -1.45 -2.20 6.19
N MET A 116 -2.06 -2.10 5.02
CA MET A 116 -1.44 -1.46 3.86
C MET A 116 -2.24 -0.23 3.44
N LYS A 117 -1.53 0.85 3.10
CA LYS A 117 -2.10 2.03 2.45
C LYS A 117 -1.37 2.29 1.14
N MET A 118 -2.11 2.52 0.07
CA MET A 118 -1.53 2.81 -1.25
C MET A 118 -2.50 3.60 -2.14
N GLY A 119 -1.97 4.31 -3.13
CA GLY A 119 -2.76 4.90 -4.21
C GLY A 119 -3.16 3.90 -5.29
N PHE A 120 -4.30 4.16 -5.96
CA PHE A 120 -4.78 3.34 -7.06
C PHE A 120 -3.83 3.35 -8.27
N GLU A 121 -3.09 4.44 -8.46
CA GLU A 121 -2.04 4.56 -9.46
C GLU A 121 -0.91 3.53 -9.30
N HIS A 122 -0.76 2.92 -8.12
CA HIS A 122 0.22 1.87 -7.84
C HIS A 122 -0.34 0.46 -8.03
N VAL A 123 -1.62 0.30 -8.37
CA VAL A 123 -2.21 -1.01 -8.68
C VAL A 123 -1.75 -1.46 -10.06
N THR A 124 -0.95 -2.53 -10.11
CA THR A 124 -0.49 -3.12 -11.39
C THR A 124 -1.47 -4.18 -11.91
N LYS A 125 -1.36 -4.50 -13.20
CA LYS A 125 -2.17 -5.59 -13.81
C LYS A 125 -1.85 -6.94 -13.18
N GLU A 126 -0.62 -7.12 -12.75
CA GLU A 126 -0.11 -8.32 -12.07
C GLU A 126 -0.75 -8.43 -10.69
N MET A 127 -0.83 -7.34 -9.92
CA MET A 127 -1.57 -7.33 -8.65
C MET A 127 -3.04 -7.70 -8.83
N ILE A 128 -3.70 -7.15 -9.85
CA ILE A 128 -5.10 -7.51 -10.18
C ILE A 128 -5.22 -8.99 -10.52
N ARG A 129 -4.30 -9.53 -11.34
CA ARG A 129 -4.31 -10.95 -11.71
C ARG A 129 -4.15 -11.84 -10.48
N GLU A 130 -3.15 -11.59 -9.64
CA GLU A 130 -2.89 -12.33 -8.40
C GLU A 130 -4.11 -12.33 -7.46
N MET A 131 -4.82 -11.20 -7.36
CA MET A 131 -6.07 -11.12 -6.59
C MET A 131 -7.20 -11.99 -7.15
N MET A 132 -7.26 -12.15 -8.47
CA MET A 132 -8.27 -12.94 -9.15
C MET A 132 -7.90 -14.43 -9.23
N ILE A 133 -6.75 -14.85 -8.71
CA ILE A 133 -6.41 -16.27 -8.65
C ILE A 133 -7.20 -16.91 -7.51
N GLU A 134 -8.15 -17.77 -7.87
CA GLU A 134 -9.00 -18.53 -6.95
C GLU A 134 -8.23 -19.50 -6.03
N SER A 135 -6.91 -19.61 -6.19
CA SER A 135 -6.07 -20.54 -5.41
C SER A 135 -5.88 -20.09 -3.95
N GLY A 136 -6.19 -18.83 -3.60
CA GLY A 136 -5.96 -18.31 -2.25
C GLY A 136 -4.48 -18.29 -1.86
N THR A 137 -3.59 -18.18 -2.85
CA THR A 137 -2.14 -18.19 -2.69
C THR A 137 -1.56 -16.97 -3.40
N GLY A 138 -1.54 -15.84 -2.73
CA GLY A 138 -0.93 -14.61 -3.25
C GLY A 138 -0.54 -13.71 -2.09
N PHE A 139 0.35 -12.74 -2.34
CA PHE A 139 0.81 -11.82 -1.30
C PHE A 139 -0.34 -11.00 -0.67
N MET A 140 -1.46 -10.85 -1.39
CA MET A 140 -2.67 -10.21 -0.88
C MET A 140 -3.30 -10.96 0.31
N CYS A 141 -3.09 -12.27 0.42
CA CYS A 141 -3.52 -13.05 1.58
C CYS A 141 -2.73 -12.70 2.86
N LEU A 142 -1.60 -12.00 2.72
CA LEU A 142 -0.80 -11.50 3.84
C LEU A 142 -1.25 -10.11 4.30
N ILE A 143 -2.25 -9.49 3.64
CA ILE A 143 -2.74 -8.16 3.96
C ILE A 143 -4.11 -8.29 4.63
N ASP A 144 -4.19 -7.97 5.92
CA ASP A 144 -5.43 -8.03 6.69
C ASP A 144 -6.39 -6.87 6.36
N GLU A 145 -5.84 -5.66 6.22
CA GLU A 145 -6.63 -4.44 5.99
C GLU A 145 -5.93 -3.51 4.99
N LEU A 146 -6.66 -3.09 3.96
CA LEU A 146 -6.14 -2.26 2.87
C LEU A 146 -6.86 -0.90 2.81
N PHE A 147 -6.10 0.17 2.68
CA PHE A 147 -6.57 1.52 2.41
C PHE A 147 -6.12 1.93 1.01
N LEU A 148 -7.08 2.09 0.10
CA LEU A 148 -6.80 2.45 -1.28
C LEU A 148 -7.28 3.86 -1.56
N GLN A 149 -6.35 4.74 -1.93
CA GLN A 149 -6.66 6.10 -2.33
C GLN A 149 -7.06 6.12 -3.80
N CYS A 150 -8.32 6.46 -4.07
CA CYS A 150 -8.79 6.71 -5.44
C CYS A 150 -8.62 8.19 -5.76
N SER A 151 -7.42 8.61 -6.18
CA SER A 151 -7.17 9.98 -6.65
C SER A 151 -6.92 10.00 -8.15
N SER A 152 -7.58 10.93 -8.85
CA SER A 152 -7.08 11.43 -10.14
C SER A 152 -6.14 12.59 -9.85
N SER A 153 -4.86 12.49 -10.22
CA SER A 153 -3.98 13.67 -10.24
C SER A 153 -4.41 14.56 -11.42
N SER A 154 -5.32 15.49 -11.18
CA SER A 154 -5.58 16.56 -12.13
C SER A 154 -4.42 17.55 -12.06
N SER A 155 -3.45 17.44 -12.97
CA SER A 155 -2.63 18.60 -13.29
C SER A 155 -3.58 19.71 -13.74
N GLN A 156 -3.40 20.89 -13.16
CA GLN A 156 -4.36 21.99 -13.16
C GLN A 156 -4.65 22.61 -14.55
N ASP A 157 -4.10 22.03 -15.63
CA ASP A 157 -4.11 22.57 -16.99
C ASP A 157 -4.93 21.76 -18.01
N ASP A 158 -5.49 20.59 -17.66
CA ASP A 158 -6.35 19.81 -18.59
C ASP A 158 -7.51 19.11 -17.85
N TYR A 159 -8.56 19.88 -17.55
CA TYR A 159 -9.78 19.37 -16.89
C TYR A 159 -10.60 18.54 -17.89
N ASN A 160 -10.32 17.24 -17.98
CA ASN A 160 -11.18 16.29 -18.67
C ASN A 160 -11.99 15.48 -17.64
N GLU A 161 -13.18 15.97 -17.32
CA GLU A 161 -14.12 15.36 -16.36
C GLU A 161 -14.40 13.88 -16.66
N GLY A 162 -14.43 13.50 -17.96
CA GLY A 162 -14.68 12.12 -18.37
C GLY A 162 -13.56 11.13 -18.00
N LEU A 163 -12.30 11.55 -18.05
CA LEU A 163 -11.17 10.68 -17.66
C LEU A 163 -11.09 10.48 -16.14
N ILE A 164 -11.48 11.50 -15.37
CA ILE A 164 -11.55 11.42 -13.91
C ILE A 164 -12.67 10.46 -13.49
N GLU A 165 -13.83 10.55 -14.11
CA GLU A 165 -14.94 9.63 -13.88
C GLU A 165 -14.57 8.18 -14.23
N GLU A 166 -13.83 7.96 -15.32
CA GLU A 166 -13.36 6.63 -15.74
C GLU A 166 -12.37 6.02 -14.73
N VAL A 167 -11.30 6.74 -14.36
CA VAL A 167 -10.30 6.26 -13.37
C VAL A 167 -10.96 6.00 -12.01
N ASN A 168 -11.88 6.86 -11.59
CA ASN A 168 -12.64 6.64 -10.37
C ASN A 168 -13.56 5.40 -10.50
N GLY A 169 -14.15 5.19 -11.67
CA GLY A 169 -14.93 3.98 -11.99
C GLY A 169 -14.11 2.70 -11.86
N GLU A 170 -12.92 2.66 -12.45
CA GLU A 170 -11.98 1.52 -12.34
C GLU A 170 -11.56 1.27 -10.89
N CYS A 171 -11.21 2.32 -10.14
CA CYS A 171 -10.84 2.21 -8.73
C CYS A 171 -11.99 1.64 -7.89
N MET A 172 -13.21 2.15 -8.09
CA MET A 172 -14.39 1.68 -7.37
C MET A 172 -14.74 0.23 -7.73
N GLN A 173 -14.58 -0.17 -8.99
CA GLN A 173 -14.76 -1.57 -9.41
C GLN A 173 -13.72 -2.48 -8.76
N PHE A 174 -12.47 -2.03 -8.70
CA PHE A 174 -11.39 -2.78 -8.07
C PHE A 174 -11.61 -2.95 -6.55
N LEU A 175 -12.03 -1.88 -5.86
CA LEU A 175 -12.47 -1.94 -4.46
C LEU A 175 -13.59 -2.96 -4.24
N GLN A 176 -14.55 -3.06 -5.16
CA GLN A 176 -15.62 -4.05 -5.07
C GLN A 176 -15.08 -5.47 -5.23
N THR A 177 -14.24 -5.71 -6.23
CA THR A 177 -13.59 -7.01 -6.44
C THR A 177 -12.85 -7.49 -5.19
N LEU A 178 -12.07 -6.60 -4.55
CA LEU A 178 -11.36 -6.90 -3.30
C LEU A 178 -12.31 -7.35 -2.19
N ARG A 179 -13.43 -6.64 -2.00
CA ARG A 179 -14.45 -7.00 -0.99
C ARG A 179 -15.12 -8.34 -1.30
N ASP A 180 -15.41 -8.58 -2.57
CA ASP A 180 -16.04 -9.84 -3.02
C ASP A 180 -15.13 -11.05 -2.78
N HIS A 181 -13.81 -10.84 -2.77
CA HIS A 181 -12.79 -11.85 -2.43
C HIS A 181 -12.41 -11.85 -0.94
N GLY A 182 -13.16 -11.14 -0.09
CA GLY A 182 -12.99 -11.16 1.37
C GLY A 182 -11.86 -10.28 1.90
N VAL A 183 -11.28 -9.40 1.09
CA VAL A 183 -10.30 -8.41 1.55
C VAL A 183 -11.01 -7.28 2.29
N PHE A 184 -10.54 -6.96 3.49
CA PHE A 184 -11.07 -5.85 4.27
C PHE A 184 -10.48 -4.53 3.75
N VAL A 185 -11.21 -3.86 2.84
CA VAL A 185 -10.69 -2.68 2.12
C VAL A 185 -11.53 -1.41 2.27
N HIS A 186 -10.82 -0.30 2.49
CA HIS A 186 -11.35 1.06 2.62
C HIS A 186 -10.93 1.93 1.45
N ARG A 187 -11.80 2.85 1.05
CA ARG A 187 -11.40 3.99 0.23
C ARG A 187 -10.80 5.05 1.14
N TRP A 188 -9.62 5.54 0.78
CA TRP A 188 -8.90 6.62 1.48
C TRP A 188 -9.08 7.95 0.75
#